data_AF-A0A401YXG8-F1
#
_entry.id   AF-A0A401YXG8-F1
#
_cell.length_a   1.000
_cell.length_b   1.000
_cell.length_c   1.000
_cell.angle_alpha   90.00
_cell.angle_beta   90.00
_cell.angle_gamma   90.00
#
_symmetry.space_group_name_H-M   'P 1'
#
loop_
_entity.id
_entity.type
_entity.pdbx_description
1 polymer ?
#
loop_
_entity_poly.entity_id
_entity_poly.type
_entity_poly.pdbx_seq_one_letter_code
_entity_poly.pdbx_strand_id
1 'polypeptide(L)'
;MGAKEDFPGLRFDPTPGIPGAVDALLAQVRGVVVQMGQVQTELDATLLRPAAWQGRAGSEFQRRVTDLVPHLGVLRDSLQTVQLSLAGWLSALTLYQQTRKSLDDQALTARRRKDAAEQSLDRIAKTMIFGGGSSQADEAHARQLGAEADAAGAELASILRQAKGLKEQHDGSAESAARDIEQAAKDFGRYRSMGTTIQTALEALDKGFDALTRQDPGEQREGMDRDGGRSGSKGFNFNNDWAGREILARYLRGGGDWTIRDDPDWNDYMNSNHKLNTVLEAGGRDETNDTTLPPYFLRIAEGAVDRRSTYSTFDVTGHMAVENGEGFVGYQYLHGTNKNVGDFNARGNAVVSVLPNGDKEVRIQADLTWNDTIDPNKKYESDSWKSKVAEVVTLGRAESYDLHVTWPRDAVVVFPADGSPPVVRSGPGKR
;
A
#
# COMPACT_ATOMS: atom_id res chain seq x y z
N MET A 1 -19.65 -32.41 -23.21
CA MET A 1 -18.88 -33.32 -24.09
C MET A 1 -18.06 -34.22 -23.20
N GLY A 2 -18.27 -35.53 -23.31
CA GLY A 2 -17.92 -36.49 -22.25
C GLY A 2 -16.49 -37.01 -22.41
N ALA A 3 -15.81 -37.29 -21.29
CA ALA A 3 -14.43 -37.78 -21.15
C ALA A 3 -13.99 -38.96 -22.06
N LYS A 4 -14.88 -39.54 -22.86
CA LYS A 4 -14.56 -40.49 -23.94
C LYS A 4 -13.98 -39.83 -25.19
N GLU A 5 -14.33 -38.56 -25.48
CA GLU A 5 -13.84 -37.86 -26.67
C GLU A 5 -12.39 -37.37 -26.48
N ASP A 6 -12.03 -36.95 -25.26
CA ASP A 6 -10.69 -36.43 -24.96
C ASP A 6 -9.66 -37.52 -24.58
N PHE A 7 -10.13 -38.71 -24.19
CA PHE A 7 -9.29 -39.85 -23.75
C PHE A 7 -9.69 -41.16 -24.45
N PRO A 8 -9.40 -41.31 -25.77
CA PRO A 8 -9.84 -42.45 -26.57
C PRO A 8 -9.28 -43.80 -26.07
N GLY A 9 -8.09 -43.82 -25.45
CA GLY A 9 -7.47 -45.02 -24.91
C GLY A 9 -8.00 -45.40 -23.53
N LEU A 10 -7.87 -44.51 -22.55
CA LEU A 10 -8.26 -44.73 -21.16
C LEU A 10 -9.77 -44.74 -20.97
N ARG A 11 -10.50 -43.92 -21.73
CA ARG A 11 -11.96 -43.67 -21.63
C ARG A 11 -12.41 -42.98 -20.35
N PHE A 12 -11.48 -42.40 -19.60
CA PHE A 12 -11.72 -41.53 -18.45
C PHE A 12 -10.50 -40.61 -18.25
N ASP A 13 -10.69 -39.50 -17.53
CA ASP A 13 -9.59 -38.61 -17.14
C ASP A 13 -9.07 -38.98 -15.74
N PRO A 14 -7.85 -39.52 -15.59
CA PRO A 14 -7.26 -39.78 -14.29
C PRO A 14 -6.72 -38.51 -13.59
N THR A 15 -6.47 -37.40 -14.31
CA THR A 15 -5.75 -36.24 -13.76
C THR A 15 -6.40 -34.91 -14.14
N PRO A 16 -7.68 -34.70 -13.73
CA PRO A 16 -8.45 -33.52 -14.09
C PRO A 16 -7.89 -32.25 -13.44
N GLY A 17 -7.80 -31.17 -14.22
CA GLY A 17 -7.35 -29.88 -13.71
C GLY A 17 -6.85 -28.96 -14.81
N ILE A 18 -6.72 -27.67 -14.49
CA ILE A 18 -6.28 -26.63 -15.41
C ILE A 18 -5.01 -26.00 -14.85
N PRO A 19 -3.80 -26.43 -15.29
CA PRO A 19 -2.53 -25.87 -14.80
C PRO A 19 -2.46 -24.35 -14.90
N GLY A 20 -2.97 -23.76 -15.99
CA GLY A 20 -3.00 -22.31 -16.15
C GLY A 20 -3.85 -21.57 -15.11
N ALA A 21 -4.91 -22.19 -14.58
CA ALA A 21 -5.71 -21.59 -13.51
C ALA A 21 -4.96 -21.61 -12.17
N VAL A 22 -4.23 -22.70 -11.89
CA VAL A 22 -3.38 -22.81 -10.69
C VAL A 22 -2.20 -21.83 -10.76
N ASP A 23 -1.58 -21.69 -11.93
CA ASP A 23 -0.49 -20.74 -12.16
C ASP A 23 -0.94 -19.28 -12.01
N ALA A 24 -2.11 -18.92 -12.55
CA ALA A 24 -2.69 -17.59 -12.37
C ALA A 24 -2.96 -17.26 -10.89
N LEU A 25 -3.51 -18.22 -10.13
CA LEU A 25 -3.73 -18.06 -8.70
C LEU A 25 -2.39 -17.91 -7.94
N LEU A 26 -1.40 -18.74 -8.28
CA LEU A 26 -0.06 -18.67 -7.69
C LEU A 26 0.60 -17.30 -7.95
N ALA A 27 0.45 -16.74 -9.15
CA ALA A 27 0.95 -15.41 -9.48
C ALA A 27 0.32 -14.31 -8.61
N GLN A 28 -1.00 -14.39 -8.37
CA GLN A 28 -1.69 -13.46 -7.47
C GLN A 28 -1.16 -13.57 -6.03
N VAL A 29 -1.06 -14.78 -5.48
CA VAL A 29 -0.55 -15.01 -4.12
C VAL A 29 0.89 -14.52 -3.97
N ARG A 30 1.77 -14.77 -4.95
CA ARG A 30 3.14 -14.25 -4.98
C ARG A 30 3.19 -12.73 -4.91
N GLY A 31 2.33 -12.05 -5.66
CA GLY A 31 2.21 -10.60 -5.63
C GLY A 31 1.93 -10.08 -4.21
N VAL A 32 0.98 -10.70 -3.52
CA VAL A 32 0.60 -10.32 -2.15
C VAL A 32 1.74 -10.62 -1.16
N VAL A 33 2.41 -11.78 -1.25
CA VAL A 33 3.55 -12.12 -0.38
C VAL A 33 4.69 -11.12 -0.52
N VAL A 34 5.02 -10.71 -1.74
CA VAL A 34 6.06 -9.69 -1.99
C VAL A 34 5.68 -8.35 -1.38
N GLN A 35 4.45 -7.89 -1.58
CA GLN A 35 3.95 -6.64 -1.00
C GLN A 35 4.02 -6.67 0.52
N MET A 36 3.60 -7.77 1.14
CA MET A 36 3.69 -7.93 2.59
C MET A 36 5.11 -7.98 3.13
N GLY A 37 6.04 -8.63 2.42
CA GLY A 37 7.45 -8.63 2.79
C GLY A 37 8.05 -7.21 2.78
N GLN A 38 7.63 -6.37 1.83
CA GLN A 38 8.02 -4.95 1.78
C GLN A 38 7.48 -4.20 3.00
N VAL A 39 6.18 -4.34 3.31
CA VAL A 39 5.55 -3.70 4.48
C VAL A 39 6.25 -4.12 5.78
N GLN A 40 6.59 -5.40 5.95
CA GLN A 40 7.28 -5.86 7.15
C GLN A 40 8.70 -5.29 7.24
N THR A 41 9.46 -5.28 6.13
CA THR A 41 10.80 -4.69 6.09
C THR A 41 10.78 -3.22 6.46
N GLU A 42 9.76 -2.49 6.00
CA GLU A 42 9.57 -1.07 6.29
C GLU A 42 9.16 -0.82 7.75
N LEU A 43 8.28 -1.66 8.31
CA LEU A 43 7.91 -1.59 9.73
C LEU A 43 9.10 -1.92 10.64
N ASP A 44 9.87 -2.95 10.31
CA ASP A 44 11.10 -3.30 11.03
C ASP A 44 12.11 -2.15 10.97
N ALA A 45 12.31 -1.54 9.80
CA ALA A 45 13.17 -0.38 9.65
C ALA A 45 12.70 0.84 10.47
N THR A 46 11.38 1.00 10.62
CA THR A 46 10.75 2.06 11.43
C THR A 46 10.95 1.80 12.93
N LEU A 47 10.78 0.56 13.38
CA LEU A 47 10.96 0.14 14.77
C LEU A 47 12.44 0.13 15.22
N LEU A 48 13.36 -0.17 14.29
CA LEU A 48 14.81 -0.24 14.55
C LEU A 48 15.50 1.13 14.66
N ARG A 49 14.76 2.24 14.54
CA ARG A 49 15.27 3.60 14.82
C ARG A 49 14.55 4.26 16.01
N PRO A 50 14.79 3.80 17.26
CA PRO A 50 14.15 4.34 18.46
C PRO A 50 14.38 5.84 18.67
N ALA A 51 15.50 6.38 18.18
CA ALA A 51 15.86 7.78 18.35
C ALA A 51 14.92 8.75 17.58
N ALA A 52 14.19 8.29 16.56
CA ALA A 52 13.28 9.11 15.77
C ALA A 52 11.84 9.18 16.34
N TRP A 53 11.50 8.31 17.31
CA TRP A 53 10.16 8.18 17.89
C TRP A 53 10.22 8.31 19.41
N GLN A 54 10.59 9.50 19.90
CA GLN A 54 10.72 9.80 21.32
C GLN A 54 9.49 10.54 21.88
N GLY A 55 9.29 10.47 23.19
CA GLY A 55 8.12 11.02 23.89
C GLY A 55 6.93 10.06 23.95
N ARG A 56 5.92 10.38 24.77
CA ARG A 56 4.78 9.47 25.07
C ARG A 56 4.03 8.96 23.83
N ALA A 57 3.82 9.82 22.83
CA ALA A 57 3.18 9.43 21.56
C ALA A 57 4.05 8.46 20.74
N GLY A 58 5.37 8.69 20.70
CA GLY A 58 6.33 7.79 20.06
C GLY A 58 6.40 6.42 20.75
N SER A 59 6.41 6.41 22.09
CA SER A 59 6.40 5.17 22.88
C SER A 59 5.11 4.36 22.71
N GLU A 60 3.93 4.99 22.65
CA GLU A 60 2.66 4.29 22.40
C GLU A 60 2.55 3.76 20.97
N PHE A 61 3.02 4.53 19.98
CA PHE A 61 3.13 4.07 18.60
C PHE A 61 4.07 2.85 18.51
N GLN A 62 5.26 2.94 19.09
CA GLN A 62 6.23 1.85 19.10
C GLN A 62 5.67 0.60 19.79
N ARG A 63 4.98 0.74 20.93
CA ARG A 63 4.33 -0.37 21.62
C ARG A 63 3.32 -1.09 20.72
N ARG A 64 2.46 -0.34 20.05
CA ARG A 64 1.38 -0.90 19.22
C ARG A 64 1.87 -1.49 17.90
N VAL A 65 2.87 -0.86 17.28
CA VAL A 65 3.52 -1.43 16.09
C VAL A 65 4.30 -2.69 16.47
N THR A 66 4.94 -2.72 17.65
CA THR A 66 5.57 -3.94 18.20
C THR A 66 4.56 -5.05 18.43
N ASP A 67 3.35 -4.73 18.89
CA ASP A 67 2.26 -5.71 19.03
C ASP A 67 1.72 -6.19 17.66
N LEU A 68 1.76 -5.34 16.63
CA LEU A 68 1.24 -5.63 15.28
C LEU A 68 2.18 -6.52 14.46
N VAL A 69 3.50 -6.32 14.56
CA VAL A 69 4.52 -7.01 13.73
C VAL A 69 4.44 -8.54 13.79
N PRO A 70 4.30 -9.19 14.96
CA PRO A 70 4.14 -10.64 15.04
C PRO A 70 2.94 -11.15 14.22
N HIS A 71 1.84 -10.40 14.19
CA HIS A 71 0.64 -10.79 13.45
C HIS A 71 0.83 -10.68 11.93
N LEU A 72 1.53 -9.62 11.47
CA LEU A 72 1.91 -9.49 10.05
C LEU A 72 2.86 -10.61 9.61
N GLY A 73 3.76 -11.04 10.50
CA GLY A 73 4.61 -12.21 10.29
C GLY A 73 3.80 -13.48 10.06
N VAL A 74 2.83 -13.78 10.95
CA VAL A 74 1.95 -14.96 10.79
C VAL A 74 1.15 -14.92 9.49
N LEU A 75 0.66 -13.74 9.09
CA LEU A 75 -0.13 -13.57 7.88
C LEU A 75 0.73 -13.78 6.62
N ARG A 76 1.98 -13.27 6.62
CA ARG A 76 2.96 -13.53 5.57
C ARG A 76 3.30 -15.02 5.47
N ASP A 77 3.58 -15.66 6.60
CA ASP A 77 3.97 -17.07 6.66
C ASP A 77 2.83 -18.00 6.19
N SER A 78 1.57 -17.62 6.49
CA SER A 78 0.37 -18.31 6.00
C SER A 78 0.26 -18.21 4.47
N LEU A 79 0.46 -17.02 3.89
CA LEU A 79 0.44 -16.84 2.43
C LEU A 79 1.62 -17.53 1.73
N GLN A 80 2.80 -17.57 2.37
CA GLN A 80 3.94 -18.37 1.87
C GLN A 80 3.61 -19.86 1.85
N THR A 81 2.90 -20.37 2.87
CA THR A 81 2.42 -21.76 2.88
C THR A 81 1.49 -22.03 1.71
N VAL A 82 0.50 -21.16 1.46
CA VAL A 82 -0.39 -21.25 0.29
C VAL A 82 0.40 -21.24 -1.02
N GLN A 83 1.38 -20.34 -1.15
CA GLN A 83 2.24 -20.25 -2.33
C GLN A 83 3.00 -21.57 -2.59
N LEU A 84 3.60 -22.15 -1.55
CA LEU A 84 4.37 -23.39 -1.66
C LEU A 84 3.46 -24.57 -2.03
N SER A 85 2.30 -24.71 -1.39
CA SER A 85 1.35 -25.78 -1.68
C SER A 85 0.78 -25.67 -3.10
N LEU A 86 0.45 -24.47 -3.58
CA LEU A 86 0.01 -24.24 -4.96
C LEU A 86 1.12 -24.54 -5.99
N ALA A 87 2.36 -24.12 -5.72
CA ALA A 87 3.50 -24.40 -6.60
C ALA A 87 3.83 -25.90 -6.68
N GLY A 88 3.76 -26.59 -5.55
CA GLY A 88 3.89 -28.05 -5.47
C GLY A 88 2.79 -28.75 -6.26
N TRP A 89 1.53 -28.33 -6.07
CA TRP A 89 0.40 -28.88 -6.80
C TRP A 89 0.50 -28.66 -8.31
N LEU A 90 0.86 -27.46 -8.77
CA LEU A 90 1.03 -27.16 -10.19
C LEU A 90 2.09 -28.08 -10.84
N SER A 91 3.19 -28.31 -10.14
CA SER A 91 4.28 -29.18 -10.60
C SER A 91 3.81 -30.64 -10.69
N ALA A 92 3.12 -31.14 -9.66
CA ALA A 92 2.56 -32.48 -9.62
C ALA A 92 1.49 -32.68 -10.72
N LEU A 93 0.54 -31.76 -10.85
CA LEU A 93 -0.52 -31.79 -11.86
C LEU A 93 0.05 -31.85 -13.27
N THR A 94 1.07 -31.04 -13.56
CA THR A 94 1.74 -31.04 -14.87
C THR A 94 2.36 -32.41 -15.18
N LEU A 95 3.06 -33.01 -14.21
CA LEU A 95 3.65 -34.34 -14.35
C LEU A 95 2.56 -35.42 -14.55
N TYR A 96 1.52 -35.38 -13.73
CA TYR A 96 0.38 -36.30 -13.82
C TYR A 96 -0.34 -36.23 -15.17
N GLN A 97 -0.52 -35.03 -15.72
CA GLN A 97 -1.14 -34.85 -17.04
C GLN A 97 -0.25 -35.35 -18.19
N GLN A 98 1.09 -35.27 -18.04
CA GLN A 98 2.04 -35.88 -18.98
C GLN A 98 1.98 -37.42 -18.93
N THR A 99 2.00 -38.00 -17.72
CA THR A 99 1.88 -39.46 -17.54
C THR A 99 0.54 -39.97 -18.07
N ARG A 100 -0.56 -39.25 -17.79
CA ARG A 100 -1.89 -39.56 -18.35
C ARG A 100 -1.85 -39.67 -19.87
N LYS A 101 -1.24 -38.70 -20.56
CA LYS A 101 -1.16 -38.70 -22.03
C LYS A 101 -0.45 -39.95 -22.54
N SER A 102 0.67 -40.32 -21.92
CA SER A 102 1.40 -41.54 -22.28
C SER A 102 0.56 -42.81 -22.07
N LEU A 103 -0.16 -42.90 -20.94
CA LEU A 103 -1.03 -44.05 -20.67
C LEU A 103 -2.23 -44.12 -21.63
N ASP A 104 -2.76 -42.98 -22.08
CA ASP A 104 -3.83 -42.94 -23.08
C ASP A 104 -3.36 -43.45 -24.45
N ASP A 105 -2.20 -42.99 -24.92
CA ASP A 105 -1.60 -43.46 -26.17
C ASP A 105 -1.31 -44.98 -26.13
N GLN A 106 -0.78 -45.47 -25.00
CA GLN A 106 -0.53 -46.90 -24.79
C GLN A 106 -1.84 -47.69 -24.76
N ALA A 107 -2.85 -47.23 -24.03
CA ALA A 107 -4.15 -47.89 -23.95
C ALA A 107 -4.85 -47.93 -25.33
N LEU A 108 -4.75 -46.86 -26.12
CA LEU A 108 -5.29 -46.81 -27.47
C LEU A 108 -4.60 -47.82 -28.38
N THR A 109 -3.27 -47.94 -28.29
CA THR A 109 -2.48 -48.91 -29.05
C THR A 109 -2.85 -50.35 -28.68
N ALA A 110 -2.92 -50.66 -27.38
CA ALA A 110 -3.30 -51.99 -26.89
C ALA A 110 -4.73 -52.37 -27.31
N ARG A 111 -5.67 -51.41 -27.29
CA ARG A 111 -7.04 -51.61 -27.81
C ARG A 111 -7.04 -51.94 -29.30
N ARG A 112 -6.35 -51.15 -30.12
CA ARG A 112 -6.28 -51.39 -31.57
C ARG A 112 -5.69 -52.75 -31.90
N ARG A 113 -4.63 -53.17 -31.19
CA ARG A 113 -4.02 -54.51 -31.35
C ARG A 113 -5.00 -55.62 -30.99
N LYS A 114 -5.68 -55.48 -29.84
CA LYS A 114 -6.71 -56.43 -29.41
C LYS A 114 -7.85 -56.52 -30.43
N ASP A 115 -8.42 -55.39 -30.83
CA ASP A 115 -9.54 -55.33 -31.78
C ASP A 115 -9.14 -55.92 -33.15
N ALA A 116 -7.91 -55.67 -33.62
CA ALA A 116 -7.40 -56.24 -34.87
C ALA A 116 -7.21 -57.76 -34.80
N ALA A 117 -6.67 -58.27 -33.69
CA ALA A 117 -6.53 -59.70 -33.45
C ALA A 117 -7.90 -60.40 -33.39
N GLU A 118 -8.86 -59.83 -32.65
CA GLU A 118 -10.24 -60.34 -32.54
C GLU A 118 -10.98 -60.34 -33.89
N GLN A 119 -10.85 -59.27 -34.67
CA GLN A 119 -11.43 -59.22 -36.03
C GLN A 119 -10.80 -60.25 -36.97
N SER A 120 -9.50 -60.51 -36.82
CA SER A 120 -8.80 -61.51 -37.63
C SER A 120 -9.23 -62.92 -37.25
N LEU A 121 -9.43 -63.20 -35.95
CA LEU A 121 -10.03 -64.43 -35.45
C LEU A 121 -11.44 -64.66 -35.99
N ASP A 122 -12.29 -63.63 -35.98
CA ASP A 122 -13.67 -63.71 -36.51
C ASP A 122 -13.67 -64.04 -38.01
N ARG A 123 -12.77 -63.45 -38.80
CA ARG A 123 -12.62 -63.79 -40.22
C ARG A 123 -12.20 -65.24 -40.43
N ILE A 124 -11.21 -65.73 -39.67
CA ILE A 124 -10.76 -67.12 -39.76
C ILE A 124 -11.88 -68.08 -39.35
N ALA A 125 -12.59 -67.79 -38.26
CA ALA A 125 -13.73 -68.58 -37.82
C ALA A 125 -14.82 -68.67 -38.90
N LYS A 126 -15.16 -67.55 -39.56
CA LYS A 126 -16.11 -67.54 -40.68
C LYS A 126 -15.63 -68.41 -41.86
N THR A 127 -14.35 -68.32 -42.22
CA THR A 127 -13.77 -69.16 -43.27
C THR A 127 -13.83 -70.65 -42.90
N MET A 128 -13.55 -71.02 -41.66
CA MET A 128 -13.63 -72.41 -41.18
C MET A 128 -15.07 -72.95 -41.24
N ILE A 129 -16.07 -72.13 -40.89
CA ILE A 129 -17.48 -72.53 -40.85
C ILE A 129 -18.08 -72.66 -42.26
N PHE A 130 -17.72 -71.78 -43.20
CA PHE A 130 -18.39 -71.68 -44.51
C PHE A 130 -17.51 -72.05 -45.72
N GLY A 131 -16.21 -72.26 -45.54
CA GLY A 131 -15.21 -72.38 -46.61
C GLY A 131 -14.71 -73.79 -46.95
N GLY A 132 -15.21 -74.85 -46.30
CA GLY A 132 -14.92 -76.24 -46.70
C GLY A 132 -13.89 -77.02 -45.85
N GLY A 133 -13.57 -76.55 -44.63
CA GLY A 133 -12.73 -77.26 -43.64
C GLY A 133 -11.48 -76.47 -43.21
N SER A 134 -10.98 -76.71 -41.99
CA SER A 134 -9.77 -76.06 -41.46
C SER A 134 -8.50 -76.77 -41.92
N SER A 135 -7.49 -76.01 -42.36
CA SER A 135 -6.13 -76.54 -42.48
C SER A 135 -5.40 -76.45 -41.12
N GLN A 136 -4.37 -77.28 -40.93
CA GLN A 136 -3.51 -77.20 -39.75
C GLN A 136 -2.81 -75.82 -39.62
N ALA A 137 -2.58 -75.14 -40.75
CA ALA A 137 -2.04 -73.79 -40.77
C ALA A 137 -3.05 -72.74 -40.25
N ASP A 138 -4.34 -72.89 -40.58
CA ASP A 138 -5.39 -72.00 -40.10
C ASP A 138 -5.59 -72.12 -38.58
N GLU A 139 -5.52 -73.34 -38.04
CA GLU A 139 -5.59 -73.58 -36.59
C GLU A 139 -4.38 -73.00 -35.85
N ALA A 140 -3.17 -73.14 -36.41
CA ALA A 140 -1.96 -72.56 -35.83
C ALA A 140 -2.02 -71.02 -35.82
N HIS A 141 -2.51 -70.42 -36.92
CA HIS A 141 -2.67 -68.97 -37.03
C HIS A 141 -3.76 -68.44 -36.09
N ALA A 142 -4.88 -69.15 -35.94
CA ALA A 142 -5.92 -68.82 -34.96
C ALA A 142 -5.40 -68.85 -33.52
N ARG A 143 -4.58 -69.86 -33.15
CA ARG A 143 -3.95 -69.91 -31.81
C ARG A 143 -3.02 -68.73 -31.58
N GLN A 144 -2.23 -68.34 -32.58
CA GLN A 144 -1.34 -67.18 -32.50
C GLN A 144 -2.13 -65.87 -32.28
N LEU A 145 -3.20 -65.65 -33.04
CA LEU A 145 -4.05 -64.47 -32.89
C LEU A 145 -4.79 -64.46 -31.54
N GLY A 146 -5.21 -65.63 -31.04
CA GLY A 146 -5.78 -65.77 -29.70
C GLY A 146 -4.79 -65.33 -28.61
N ALA A 147 -3.55 -65.83 -28.68
CA ALA A 147 -2.49 -65.43 -27.77
C ALA A 147 -2.16 -63.93 -27.87
N GLU A 148 -2.21 -63.34 -29.07
CA GLU A 148 -2.02 -61.90 -29.26
C GLU A 148 -3.18 -61.07 -28.65
N ALA A 149 -4.42 -61.49 -28.86
CA ALA A 149 -5.59 -60.82 -28.27
C ALA A 149 -5.56 -60.87 -26.73
N ASP A 150 -5.17 -62.02 -26.16
CA ASP A 150 -5.01 -62.19 -24.72
C ASP A 150 -3.86 -61.33 -24.17
N ALA A 151 -2.71 -61.30 -24.85
CA ALA A 151 -1.57 -60.47 -24.48
C ALA A 151 -1.91 -58.97 -24.50
N ALA A 152 -2.57 -58.50 -25.57
CA ALA A 152 -3.03 -57.12 -25.70
C ALA A 152 -4.11 -56.78 -24.65
N GLY A 153 -4.99 -57.74 -24.32
CA GLY A 153 -5.95 -57.61 -23.24
C GLY A 153 -5.30 -57.48 -21.86
N ALA A 154 -4.28 -58.27 -21.57
CA ALA A 154 -3.52 -58.21 -20.33
C ALA A 154 -2.72 -56.89 -20.20
N GLU A 155 -2.11 -56.44 -21.30
CA GLU A 155 -1.42 -55.14 -21.41
C GLU A 155 -2.39 -53.99 -21.12
N LEU A 156 -3.55 -53.97 -21.80
CA LEU A 156 -4.59 -52.97 -21.56
C LEU A 156 -5.06 -52.96 -20.10
N ALA A 157 -5.28 -54.13 -19.51
CA ALA A 157 -5.66 -54.23 -18.10
C ALA A 157 -4.58 -53.68 -17.16
N SER A 158 -3.30 -53.88 -17.50
CA SER A 158 -2.17 -53.30 -16.77
C SER A 158 -2.14 -51.78 -16.85
N ILE A 159 -2.30 -51.22 -18.06
CA ILE A 159 -2.34 -49.76 -18.29
C ILE A 159 -3.51 -49.13 -17.53
N LEU A 160 -4.68 -49.75 -17.55
CA LEU A 160 -5.86 -49.27 -16.80
C LEU A 160 -5.64 -49.30 -15.28
N ARG A 161 -4.89 -50.28 -14.75
CA ARG A 161 -4.48 -50.28 -13.33
C ARG A 161 -3.52 -49.13 -13.01
N GLN A 162 -2.54 -48.88 -13.88
CA GLN A 162 -1.62 -47.74 -13.72
C GLN A 162 -2.36 -46.41 -13.76
N ALA A 163 -3.32 -46.24 -14.67
CA ALA A 163 -4.15 -45.03 -14.77
C ALA A 163 -5.02 -44.82 -13.52
N LYS A 164 -5.54 -45.89 -12.91
CA LYS A 164 -6.25 -45.80 -11.60
C LYS A 164 -5.30 -45.39 -10.48
N GLY A 165 -4.11 -45.98 -10.40
CA GLY A 165 -3.10 -45.57 -9.43
C GLY A 165 -2.64 -44.11 -9.62
N LEU A 166 -2.55 -43.65 -10.87
CA LEU A 166 -2.27 -42.24 -11.19
C LEU A 166 -3.39 -41.32 -10.67
N LYS A 167 -4.65 -41.74 -10.80
CA LYS A 167 -5.79 -41.00 -10.23
C LYS A 167 -5.71 -40.89 -8.71
N GLU A 168 -5.40 -42.00 -8.02
CA GLU A 168 -5.27 -42.01 -6.56
C GLU A 168 -4.13 -41.07 -6.10
N GLN A 169 -3.00 -41.06 -6.80
CA GLN A 169 -1.88 -40.14 -6.51
C GLN A 169 -2.25 -38.68 -6.76
N HIS A 170 -2.97 -38.41 -7.85
CA HIS A 170 -3.49 -37.10 -8.19
C HIS A 170 -4.44 -36.58 -7.10
N ASP A 171 -5.43 -37.39 -6.73
CA ASP A 171 -6.42 -37.03 -5.70
C ASP A 171 -5.73 -36.79 -4.34
N GLY A 172 -4.80 -37.66 -3.95
CA GLY A 172 -4.05 -37.50 -2.69
C GLY A 172 -3.20 -36.22 -2.66
N SER A 173 -2.58 -35.85 -3.78
CA SER A 173 -1.81 -34.61 -3.89
C SER A 173 -2.72 -33.37 -3.86
N ALA A 174 -3.87 -33.42 -4.54
CA ALA A 174 -4.87 -32.35 -4.51
C ALA A 174 -5.43 -32.13 -3.10
N GLU A 175 -5.77 -33.22 -2.40
CA GLU A 175 -6.22 -33.17 -1.02
C GLU A 175 -5.16 -32.63 -0.07
N SER A 176 -3.89 -33.01 -0.25
CA SER A 176 -2.80 -32.48 0.57
C SER A 176 -2.66 -30.97 0.40
N ALA A 177 -2.63 -30.49 -0.85
CA ALA A 177 -2.56 -29.06 -1.13
C ALA A 177 -3.80 -28.32 -0.58
N ALA A 178 -4.99 -28.90 -0.72
CA ALA A 178 -6.22 -28.32 -0.17
C ALA A 178 -6.18 -28.22 1.36
N ARG A 179 -5.69 -29.25 2.07
CA ARG A 179 -5.55 -29.24 3.53
C ARG A 179 -4.57 -28.15 3.99
N ASP A 180 -3.43 -28.00 3.32
CA ASP A 180 -2.45 -26.95 3.66
C ASP A 180 -3.04 -25.56 3.45
N ILE A 181 -3.75 -25.34 2.33
CA ILE A 181 -4.41 -24.07 2.03
C ILE A 181 -5.54 -23.79 3.03
N GLU A 182 -6.34 -24.78 3.39
CA GLU A 182 -7.41 -24.62 4.39
C GLU A 182 -6.84 -24.29 5.77
N GLN A 183 -5.76 -24.95 6.17
CA GLN A 183 -5.08 -24.67 7.43
C GLN A 183 -4.53 -23.24 7.45
N ALA A 184 -3.81 -22.84 6.39
CA ALA A 184 -3.33 -21.46 6.25
C ALA A 184 -4.49 -20.45 6.24
N ALA A 185 -5.64 -20.79 5.64
CA ALA A 185 -6.84 -19.96 5.65
C ALA A 185 -7.51 -19.88 7.03
N LYS A 186 -7.45 -20.94 7.85
CA LYS A 186 -7.92 -20.92 9.25
C LYS A 186 -7.01 -20.07 10.12
N ASP A 187 -5.70 -20.19 9.94
CA ASP A 187 -4.72 -19.36 10.63
C ASP A 187 -4.94 -17.89 10.24
N PHE A 188 -5.12 -17.59 8.95
CA PHE A 188 -5.55 -16.28 8.45
C PHE A 188 -6.89 -15.83 9.07
N GLY A 189 -7.88 -16.73 9.15
CA GLY A 189 -9.22 -16.45 9.67
C GLY A 189 -9.23 -16.06 11.14
N ARG A 190 -8.34 -16.64 11.96
CA ARG A 190 -8.14 -16.24 13.37
C ARG A 190 -7.65 -14.80 13.50
N TYR A 191 -6.99 -14.28 12.47
CA TYR A 191 -6.50 -12.89 12.41
C TYR A 191 -7.36 -11.98 11.53
N ARG A 192 -8.47 -12.45 10.95
CA ARG A 192 -9.44 -11.59 10.24
C ARG A 192 -10.11 -10.57 11.17
N SER A 193 -10.17 -10.87 12.48
CA SER A 193 -10.52 -9.89 13.52
C SER A 193 -9.43 -8.82 13.73
N MET A 194 -8.31 -8.82 12.99
CA MET A 194 -7.36 -7.70 12.98
C MET A 194 -7.97 -6.42 12.42
N GLY A 195 -9.01 -6.47 11.58
CA GLY A 195 -9.75 -5.25 11.25
C GLY A 195 -10.28 -4.57 12.52
N THR A 196 -10.76 -5.37 13.48
CA THR A 196 -11.19 -4.92 14.81
C THR A 196 -10.01 -4.67 15.75
N THR A 197 -8.91 -5.42 15.71
CA THR A 197 -7.72 -5.17 16.57
C THR A 197 -6.93 -3.93 16.16
N ILE A 198 -6.75 -3.70 14.85
CA ILE A 198 -6.17 -2.47 14.29
C ILE A 198 -7.11 -1.31 14.60
N GLN A 199 -8.43 -1.47 14.42
CA GLN A 199 -9.39 -0.44 14.80
C GLN A 199 -9.41 -0.18 16.31
N THR A 200 -9.29 -1.21 17.15
CA THR A 200 -9.16 -1.07 18.62
C THR A 200 -7.82 -0.44 19.00
N ALA A 201 -6.73 -0.75 18.29
CA ALA A 201 -5.44 -0.12 18.47
C ALA A 201 -5.45 1.35 18.03
N LEU A 202 -6.22 1.69 16.99
CA LEU A 202 -6.47 3.07 16.55
C LEU A 202 -7.40 3.82 17.53
N GLU A 203 -8.46 3.20 18.04
CA GLU A 203 -9.37 3.75 19.06
C GLU A 203 -8.69 3.91 20.44
N ALA A 204 -7.76 3.03 20.80
CA ALA A 204 -6.98 3.18 22.02
C ALA A 204 -5.76 4.10 21.82
N LEU A 205 -5.31 4.37 20.59
CA LEU A 205 -4.43 5.51 20.29
C LEU A 205 -5.21 6.82 20.47
N ASP A 206 -6.44 6.89 19.94
CA ASP A 206 -7.36 8.01 20.12
C ASP A 206 -7.57 8.37 21.60
N LYS A 207 -7.84 7.38 22.46
CA LYS A 207 -7.93 7.57 23.92
C LYS A 207 -6.60 7.94 24.60
N GLY A 208 -5.46 7.51 24.05
CA GLY A 208 -4.12 7.86 24.53
C GLY A 208 -3.71 9.29 24.15
N PHE A 209 -4.10 9.74 22.96
CA PHE A 209 -3.94 11.11 22.48
C PHE A 209 -4.88 12.09 23.21
N ASP A 210 -6.13 11.70 23.45
CA ASP A 210 -7.09 12.45 24.31
C ASP A 210 -6.62 12.59 25.77
N ALA A 211 -5.77 11.67 26.25
CA ALA A 211 -5.18 11.73 27.58
C ALA A 211 -3.92 12.62 27.61
N LEU A 212 -3.23 12.79 26.48
CA LEU A 212 -2.08 13.68 26.32
C LEU A 212 -2.49 15.14 26.15
N THR A 213 -3.63 15.40 25.51
CA THR A 213 -4.19 16.76 25.35
C THR A 213 -4.88 17.30 26.63
N ARG A 214 -5.00 16.48 27.69
CA ARG A 214 -5.53 16.89 29.01
C ARG A 214 -4.49 16.97 30.12
N GLN A 215 -3.26 16.49 29.92
CA GLN A 215 -2.19 16.59 30.93
C GLN A 215 -1.20 17.68 30.57
N ASP A 216 -1.14 18.67 31.45
CA ASP A 216 -0.29 19.86 31.47
C ASP A 216 1.13 19.63 30.86
N PRO A 217 1.58 20.42 29.86
CA PRO A 217 2.85 20.25 29.13
C PRO A 217 4.13 20.62 29.92
N GLY A 218 4.06 20.66 31.25
CA GLY A 218 5.08 21.30 32.10
C GLY A 218 6.40 20.54 32.29
N GLU A 219 6.47 19.24 31.98
CA GLU A 219 7.64 18.43 32.35
C GLU A 219 8.10 17.53 31.20
N GLN A 220 8.93 18.08 30.30
CA GLN A 220 10.01 17.40 29.58
C GLN A 220 10.54 18.31 28.47
N ARG A 221 11.19 19.41 28.85
CA ARG A 221 11.96 20.27 27.94
C ARG A 221 13.38 20.40 28.45
N GLU A 222 14.18 19.35 28.31
CA GLU A 222 15.64 19.48 28.39
C GLU A 222 16.29 18.37 27.56
N GLY A 223 17.02 18.77 26.50
CA GLY A 223 17.93 17.90 25.76
C GLY A 223 17.64 17.76 24.27
N MET A 224 17.62 18.84 23.49
CA MET A 224 17.76 18.72 22.04
C MET A 224 18.50 19.92 21.45
N ASP A 225 19.82 19.91 21.62
CA ASP A 225 20.74 20.60 20.72
C ASP A 225 22.06 19.81 20.68
N ARG A 226 22.58 19.66 19.46
CA ARG A 226 23.84 19.01 19.03
C ARG A 226 23.71 17.54 18.59
N ASP A 227 23.63 17.33 17.28
CA ASP A 227 24.87 17.16 16.51
C ASP A 227 24.60 17.17 15.00
N GLY A 228 25.41 17.97 14.30
CA GLY A 228 25.47 18.00 12.85
C GLY A 228 26.51 17.03 12.31
N GLY A 229 26.19 16.42 11.16
CA GLY A 229 27.18 16.07 10.14
C GLY A 229 27.69 14.63 10.13
N ARG A 230 27.15 13.83 9.19
CA ARG A 230 27.99 13.11 8.21
C ARG A 230 27.17 12.62 7.01
N SER A 231 27.62 13.02 5.83
CA SER A 231 27.16 12.56 4.52
C SER A 231 27.53 11.10 4.28
N GLY A 232 26.65 10.34 3.62
CA GLY A 232 27.01 9.08 2.94
C GLY A 232 25.96 7.96 2.99
N SER A 233 24.81 8.12 2.32
CA SER A 233 23.96 7.04 1.79
C SER A 233 22.74 7.67 1.11
N LYS A 234 22.40 7.29 -0.13
CA LYS A 234 21.08 7.56 -0.74
C LYS A 234 20.04 6.71 0.00
N GLY A 235 19.65 7.14 1.19
CA GLY A 235 18.64 6.49 2.03
C GLY A 235 17.50 7.45 2.32
N PHE A 236 16.27 6.92 2.33
CA PHE A 236 15.06 7.62 2.73
C PHE A 236 15.26 8.41 4.04
N ASN A 237 14.87 9.68 4.04
CA ASN A 237 14.98 10.56 5.20
C ASN A 237 13.74 10.43 6.09
N PHE A 238 13.88 9.81 7.27
CA PHE A 238 12.77 9.57 8.23
C PHE A 238 12.67 10.65 9.33
N ASN A 239 13.27 11.82 9.14
CA ASN A 239 13.12 12.94 10.06
C ASN A 239 11.63 13.27 10.25
N ASN A 240 11.21 13.50 11.49
CA ASN A 240 9.81 13.81 11.81
C ASN A 240 9.70 14.76 13.01
N ASP A 241 8.58 15.45 13.11
CA ASP A 241 8.20 16.26 14.27
C ASP A 241 6.76 15.92 14.69
N TRP A 242 6.27 16.59 15.74
CA TRP A 242 4.93 16.29 16.26
C TRP A 242 3.83 16.63 15.24
N ALA A 243 3.93 17.76 14.55
CA ALA A 243 2.93 18.21 13.58
C ALA A 243 2.87 17.28 12.37
N GLY A 244 4.01 16.86 11.83
CA GLY A 244 4.07 15.91 10.73
C GLY A 244 3.56 14.52 11.10
N ARG A 245 3.71 14.09 12.37
CA ARG A 245 3.06 12.87 12.87
C ARG A 245 1.53 13.03 12.97
N GLU A 246 1.02 14.18 13.37
CA GLU A 246 -0.44 14.43 13.42
C GLU A 246 -1.07 14.46 12.02
N ILE A 247 -0.45 15.15 11.07
CA ILE A 247 -0.87 15.16 9.65
C ILE A 247 -0.92 13.73 9.10
N LEU A 248 0.15 12.95 9.32
CA LEU A 248 0.19 11.55 8.89
C LEU A 248 -0.87 10.70 9.59
N ALA A 249 -1.09 10.88 10.89
CA ALA A 249 -2.10 10.14 11.63
C ALA A 249 -3.52 10.45 11.13
N ARG A 250 -3.81 11.71 10.80
CA ARG A 250 -5.09 12.13 10.21
C ARG A 250 -5.30 11.47 8.85
N TYR A 251 -4.28 11.48 7.99
CA TYR A 251 -4.29 10.82 6.69
C TYR A 251 -4.60 9.32 6.81
N LEU A 252 -3.93 8.62 7.75
CA LEU A 252 -4.13 7.18 7.97
C LEU A 252 -5.49 6.84 8.63
N ARG A 253 -6.07 7.79 9.39
CA ARG A 253 -7.39 7.64 10.02
C ARG A 253 -8.53 7.77 9.01
N GLY A 254 -8.34 8.59 7.97
CA GLY A 254 -9.44 9.13 7.16
C GLY A 254 -10.37 10.03 8.01
N GLY A 255 -11.49 10.46 7.43
CA GLY A 255 -12.51 11.23 8.17
C GLY A 255 -12.70 12.68 7.73
N GLY A 256 -12.35 13.00 6.48
CA GLY A 256 -12.62 14.29 5.84
C GLY A 256 -11.72 15.44 6.30
N ASP A 257 -12.03 16.62 5.78
CA ASP A 257 -11.25 17.85 5.95
C ASP A 257 -10.97 18.16 7.43
N TRP A 258 -9.80 18.76 7.68
CA TRP A 258 -9.33 19.09 9.01
C TRP A 258 -9.12 20.60 9.14
N THR A 259 -9.94 21.22 9.97
CA THR A 259 -9.80 22.63 10.33
C THR A 259 -9.23 22.77 11.74
N ILE A 260 -8.10 23.43 11.84
CA ILE A 260 -7.41 23.80 13.08
C ILE A 260 -7.51 25.31 13.21
N ARG A 261 -8.08 25.80 14.30
CA ARG A 261 -8.27 27.23 14.50
C ARG A 261 -7.86 27.62 15.90
N ASP A 262 -6.87 28.50 15.98
CA ASP A 262 -6.37 29.09 17.22
C ASP A 262 -5.91 28.04 18.26
N ASP A 263 -5.45 26.88 17.78
CA ASP A 263 -4.88 25.84 18.63
C ASP A 263 -3.49 26.30 19.12
N PRO A 264 -3.20 26.29 20.44
CA PRO A 264 -1.96 26.84 20.98
C PRO A 264 -0.69 26.19 20.41
N ASP A 265 -0.69 24.88 20.23
CA ASP A 265 0.48 24.14 19.74
C ASP A 265 0.71 24.46 18.26
N TRP A 266 -0.35 24.46 17.46
CA TRP A 266 -0.27 24.85 16.04
C TRP A 266 0.05 26.33 15.86
N ASN A 267 -0.41 27.22 16.74
CA ASN A 267 -0.05 28.63 16.72
C ASN A 267 1.46 28.81 16.96
N ASP A 268 1.99 28.20 18.02
CA ASP A 268 3.40 28.26 18.35
C ASP A 268 4.25 27.64 17.24
N TYR A 269 3.80 26.50 16.72
CA TYR A 269 4.43 25.84 15.60
C TYR A 269 4.50 26.79 14.42
N MET A 270 3.37 27.20 13.84
CA MET A 270 3.32 28.06 12.64
C MET A 270 4.07 29.38 12.82
N ASN A 271 4.10 29.94 14.03
CA ASN A 271 4.87 31.15 14.32
C ASN A 271 6.40 30.93 14.37
N SER A 272 6.85 29.71 14.64
CA SER A 272 8.26 29.36 14.81
C SER A 272 9.01 29.10 13.49
N ASN A 273 8.31 28.99 12.35
CA ASN A 273 8.97 28.71 11.08
C ASN A 273 9.72 29.95 10.53
N HIS A 274 11.05 29.85 10.47
CA HIS A 274 11.88 30.95 9.97
C HIS A 274 11.59 31.32 8.51
N LYS A 275 11.37 30.34 7.62
CA LYS A 275 11.11 30.62 6.19
C LYS A 275 9.77 31.30 6.00
N LEU A 276 8.73 30.82 6.67
CA LEU A 276 7.42 31.45 6.68
C LEU A 276 7.50 32.89 7.17
N ASN A 277 8.21 33.10 8.29
CA ASN A 277 8.44 34.44 8.85
C ASN A 277 9.17 35.36 7.85
N THR A 278 10.18 34.83 7.16
CA THR A 278 10.93 35.57 6.14
C THR A 278 10.00 36.00 5.00
N VAL A 279 9.15 35.10 4.49
CA VAL A 279 8.22 35.44 3.40
C VAL A 279 7.18 36.47 3.85
N LEU A 280 6.67 36.37 5.08
CA LEU A 280 5.70 37.33 5.62
C LEU A 280 6.27 38.75 5.72
N GLU A 281 7.56 38.89 6.06
CA GLU A 281 8.21 40.17 6.34
C GLU A 281 8.91 40.78 5.13
N ALA A 282 9.69 39.98 4.41
CA ALA A 282 10.60 40.42 3.34
C ALA A 282 10.21 39.89 1.96
N GLY A 283 9.23 38.99 1.87
CA GLY A 283 8.94 38.24 0.66
C GLY A 283 9.94 37.10 0.44
N GLY A 284 9.83 36.41 -0.69
CA GLY A 284 10.67 35.26 -0.99
C GLY A 284 10.51 34.73 -2.40
N ARG A 285 10.91 33.47 -2.60
CA ARG A 285 10.74 32.75 -3.87
C ARG A 285 10.08 31.41 -3.58
N ASP A 286 9.06 31.07 -4.34
CA ASP A 286 8.57 29.70 -4.44
C ASP A 286 9.49 28.97 -5.44
N GLU A 287 10.37 28.12 -4.90
CA GLU A 287 11.33 27.35 -5.67
C GLU A 287 10.65 26.30 -6.58
N THR A 288 9.43 25.86 -6.23
CA THR A 288 8.72 24.81 -6.97
C THR A 288 8.15 25.33 -8.28
N ASN A 289 7.56 26.53 -8.25
CA ASN A 289 6.93 27.15 -9.41
C ASN A 289 7.77 28.28 -10.04
N ASP A 290 8.96 28.54 -9.49
CA ASP A 290 9.86 29.61 -9.89
C ASP A 290 9.20 31.01 -9.87
N THR A 291 8.45 31.31 -8.81
CA THR A 291 7.71 32.58 -8.68
C THR A 291 8.17 33.40 -7.47
N THR A 292 8.09 34.73 -7.57
CA THR A 292 8.39 35.64 -6.46
C THR A 292 7.18 35.77 -5.55
N LEU A 293 7.40 35.56 -4.24
CA LEU A 293 6.41 35.75 -3.20
C LEU A 293 6.55 37.18 -2.62
N PRO A 294 5.47 37.97 -2.56
CA PRO A 294 5.54 39.35 -2.07
C PRO A 294 5.70 39.40 -0.53
N PRO A 295 6.27 40.49 0.03
CA PRO A 295 6.23 40.76 1.47
C PRO A 295 4.79 41.03 1.90
N TYR A 296 4.13 40.02 2.49
CA TYR A 296 2.69 40.05 2.74
C TYR A 296 2.25 41.21 3.63
N PHE A 297 2.95 41.46 4.75
CA PHE A 297 2.57 42.55 5.65
C PHE A 297 2.82 43.93 5.05
N LEU A 298 3.86 44.09 4.23
CA LEU A 298 4.10 45.35 3.53
C LEU A 298 2.95 45.67 2.57
N ARG A 299 2.52 44.68 1.77
CA ARG A 299 1.39 44.85 0.84
C ARG A 299 0.09 45.23 1.55
N ILE A 300 -0.19 44.62 2.70
CA ILE A 300 -1.36 44.97 3.53
C ILE A 300 -1.24 46.42 4.02
N ALA A 301 -0.06 46.80 4.52
CA ALA A 301 0.19 48.13 5.07
C ALA A 301 0.12 49.23 4.01
N GLU A 302 0.68 49.01 2.82
CA GLU A 302 0.56 49.92 1.67
C GLU A 302 -0.91 50.15 1.31
N GLY A 303 -1.70 49.08 1.22
CA GLY A 303 -3.13 49.16 0.97
C GLY A 303 -3.90 49.95 2.05
N ALA A 304 -3.48 49.88 3.31
CA ALA A 304 -4.08 50.67 4.39
C ALA A 304 -3.73 52.16 4.29
N VAL A 305 -2.46 52.49 3.99
CA VAL A 305 -1.99 53.88 3.84
C VAL A 305 -2.65 54.56 2.64
N ASP A 306 -2.80 53.86 1.51
CA ASP A 306 -3.39 54.41 0.29
C ASP A 306 -4.86 54.79 0.45
N ARG A 307 -5.60 54.05 1.29
CA ARG A 307 -7.01 54.34 1.60
C ARG A 307 -7.20 55.59 2.45
N ARG A 308 -6.13 56.17 3.01
CA ARG A 308 -6.14 57.36 3.89
C ARG A 308 -7.09 57.26 5.08
N SER A 309 -7.37 56.03 5.53
CA SER A 309 -8.17 55.77 6.73
C SER A 309 -7.25 55.43 7.90
N THR A 310 -7.59 55.88 9.10
CA THR A 310 -6.88 55.49 10.34
C THR A 310 -7.16 54.04 10.74
N TYR A 311 -8.24 53.45 10.22
CA TYR A 311 -8.64 52.07 10.46
C TYR A 311 -9.14 51.44 9.15
N SER A 312 -8.68 50.22 8.84
CA SER A 312 -9.22 49.46 7.72
C SER A 312 -9.21 47.97 8.00
N THR A 313 -10.19 47.25 7.45
CA THR A 313 -10.16 45.80 7.39
C THR A 313 -9.50 45.33 6.09
N PHE A 314 -8.95 44.13 6.11
CA PHE A 314 -8.40 43.48 4.93
C PHE A 314 -8.73 41.99 4.93
N ASP A 315 -8.83 41.46 3.73
CA ASP A 315 -8.92 40.03 3.42
C ASP A 315 -8.10 39.86 2.14
N VAL A 316 -6.92 39.25 2.26
CA VAL A 316 -5.97 39.10 1.16
C VAL A 316 -5.60 37.64 1.01
N THR A 317 -5.69 37.16 -0.23
CA THR A 317 -5.30 35.81 -0.61
C THR A 317 -4.10 35.88 -1.54
N GLY A 318 -3.21 34.91 -1.42
CA GLY A 318 -2.19 34.64 -2.41
C GLY A 318 -1.46 33.33 -2.13
N HIS A 319 -0.49 33.02 -2.98
CA HIS A 319 0.26 31.77 -2.83
C HIS A 319 1.36 31.91 -1.78
N MET A 320 1.63 30.83 -1.05
CA MET A 320 2.81 30.69 -0.20
C MET A 320 3.41 29.29 -0.35
N ALA A 321 4.74 29.24 -0.27
CA ALA A 321 5.51 28.01 -0.23
C ALA A 321 6.68 28.20 0.74
N VAL A 322 7.07 27.13 1.46
CA VAL A 322 8.12 27.20 2.49
C VAL A 322 9.20 26.15 2.30
N GLU A 323 9.07 24.97 2.89
CA GLU A 323 10.07 23.91 2.86
C GLU A 323 9.57 22.75 2.04
N ASN A 324 10.34 22.38 1.02
CA ASN A 324 10.15 21.11 0.33
C ASN A 324 11.15 20.08 0.90
N GLY A 325 10.67 18.90 1.28
CA GLY A 325 11.49 17.83 1.86
C GLY A 325 10.79 16.48 1.90
N GLU A 326 11.55 15.41 2.13
CA GLU A 326 11.06 14.02 2.01
C GLU A 326 10.72 13.34 3.36
N GLY A 327 10.92 14.04 4.48
CA GLY A 327 10.61 13.56 5.84
C GLY A 327 9.14 13.70 6.23
N PHE A 328 8.82 13.34 7.48
CA PHE A 328 7.50 13.51 8.12
C PHE A 328 7.51 14.69 9.07
N VAL A 329 8.04 15.81 8.60
CA VAL A 329 8.09 17.07 9.32
C VAL A 329 6.88 17.88 8.86
N GLY A 330 6.14 18.52 9.77
CA GLY A 330 4.89 19.20 9.43
C GLY A 330 5.09 20.24 8.33
N TYR A 331 6.19 20.99 8.33
CA TYR A 331 6.49 21.97 7.28
C TYR A 331 6.81 21.38 5.92
N GLN A 332 7.25 20.12 5.87
CA GLN A 332 7.49 19.41 4.61
C GLN A 332 6.20 18.84 4.04
N TYR A 333 5.18 18.60 4.88
CA TYR A 333 3.81 18.40 4.41
C TYR A 333 3.18 19.72 3.95
N LEU A 334 3.40 20.82 4.68
CA LEU A 334 2.93 22.17 4.35
C LEU A 334 3.89 22.88 3.38
N HIS A 335 4.29 22.23 2.29
CA HIS A 335 5.33 22.76 1.42
C HIS A 335 4.83 23.88 0.50
N GLY A 336 3.52 23.95 0.22
CA GLY A 336 2.91 25.08 -0.47
C GLY A 336 1.38 25.04 -0.45
N THR A 337 0.74 26.20 -0.35
CA THR A 337 -0.71 26.30 -0.26
C THR A 337 -1.42 25.95 -1.57
N ASN A 338 -2.64 25.45 -1.47
CA ASN A 338 -3.42 25.02 -2.63
C ASN A 338 -4.54 26.02 -2.96
N LYS A 339 -4.49 26.60 -4.17
CA LYS A 339 -5.46 27.58 -4.67
C LYS A 339 -6.90 27.07 -4.73
N ASN A 340 -7.09 25.77 -4.95
CA ASN A 340 -8.43 25.20 -5.08
C ASN A 340 -9.19 25.15 -3.75
N VAL A 341 -8.47 25.27 -2.62
CA VAL A 341 -9.02 25.13 -1.27
C VAL A 341 -8.84 26.40 -0.42
N GLY A 342 -8.42 27.51 -1.05
CA GLY A 342 -8.36 28.84 -0.42
C GLY A 342 -7.00 29.52 -0.45
N ASP A 343 -5.94 28.84 -0.90
CA ASP A 343 -4.55 29.31 -0.91
C ASP A 343 -4.08 29.81 0.48
N PHE A 344 -3.03 30.61 0.58
CA PHE A 344 -2.76 31.33 1.83
C PHE A 344 -3.71 32.53 1.95
N ASN A 345 -4.38 32.66 3.10
CA ASN A 345 -5.29 33.77 3.37
C ASN A 345 -4.86 34.53 4.63
N ALA A 346 -4.86 35.85 4.56
CA ALA A 346 -4.65 36.73 5.70
C ALA A 346 -5.81 37.71 5.82
N ARG A 347 -6.47 37.70 6.98
CA ARG A 347 -7.65 38.52 7.25
C ARG A 347 -7.52 39.23 8.59
N GLY A 348 -8.00 40.47 8.68
CA GLY A 348 -7.92 41.21 9.93
C GLY A 348 -8.07 42.71 9.77
N ASN A 349 -7.41 43.45 10.65
CA ASN A 349 -7.47 44.90 10.70
C ASN A 349 -6.09 45.55 10.72
N ALA A 350 -6.01 46.72 10.08
CA ALA A 350 -4.84 47.57 10.04
C ALA A 350 -5.19 48.96 10.56
N VAL A 351 -4.37 49.48 11.49
CA VAL A 351 -4.50 50.80 12.09
C VAL A 351 -3.32 51.66 11.68
N VAL A 352 -3.59 52.81 11.06
CA VAL A 352 -2.57 53.74 10.59
C VAL A 352 -2.44 54.90 11.58
N SER A 353 -1.23 55.13 12.07
CA SER A 353 -0.87 56.25 12.95
C SER A 353 0.27 57.07 12.34
N VAL A 354 0.22 58.39 12.48
CA VAL A 354 1.35 59.27 12.11
C VAL A 354 2.13 59.60 13.38
N LEU A 355 3.42 59.26 13.39
CA LEU A 355 4.33 59.51 14.49
C LEU A 355 4.78 60.98 14.52
N PRO A 356 5.27 61.51 15.66
CA PRO A 356 5.70 62.91 15.77
C PRO A 356 6.81 63.33 14.81
N ASN A 357 7.65 62.38 14.37
CA ASN A 357 8.71 62.60 13.39
C ASN A 357 8.21 62.57 11.92
N GLY A 358 6.91 62.36 11.70
CA GLY A 358 6.28 62.29 10.38
C GLY A 358 6.17 60.88 9.80
N ASP A 359 6.80 59.87 10.42
CA ASP A 359 6.71 58.48 9.97
C ASP A 359 5.26 57.96 10.10
N LYS A 360 4.89 57.02 9.23
CA LYS A 360 3.60 56.32 9.35
C LYS A 360 3.83 54.93 9.94
N GLU A 361 3.20 54.65 11.05
CA GLU A 361 3.16 53.32 11.65
C GLU A 361 1.83 52.64 11.31
N VAL A 362 1.89 51.43 10.75
CA VAL A 362 0.73 50.58 10.50
C VAL A 362 0.79 49.37 11.41
N ARG A 363 -0.15 49.27 12.35
CA ARG A 363 -0.32 48.09 13.20
C ARG A 363 -1.33 47.15 12.58
N ILE A 364 -0.95 45.91 12.38
CA ILE A 364 -1.73 44.87 11.75
C ILE A 364 -2.01 43.78 12.79
N GLN A 365 -3.27 43.41 12.92
CA GLN A 365 -3.70 42.21 13.62
C GLN A 365 -4.35 41.29 12.60
N ALA A 366 -3.82 40.09 12.44
CA ALA A 366 -4.22 39.17 11.38
C ALA A 366 -4.50 37.77 11.93
N ASP A 367 -5.56 37.14 11.41
CA ASP A 367 -5.68 35.70 11.35
C ASP A 367 -5.04 35.25 10.02
N LEU A 368 -3.99 34.47 10.11
CA LEU A 368 -3.36 33.82 8.95
C LEU A 368 -3.92 32.42 8.82
N THR A 369 -4.27 32.01 7.60
CA THR A 369 -4.78 30.67 7.31
C THR A 369 -3.96 30.02 6.22
N TRP A 370 -3.39 28.86 6.52
CA TRP A 370 -2.77 27.96 5.55
C TRP A 370 -3.82 26.97 5.07
N ASN A 371 -4.18 27.03 3.79
CA ASN A 371 -5.08 26.08 3.16
C ASN A 371 -4.31 25.20 2.18
N ASP A 372 -4.38 23.89 2.37
CA ASP A 372 -3.67 22.91 1.56
C ASP A 372 -4.49 21.63 1.40
N THR A 373 -4.18 20.85 0.37
CA THR A 373 -4.74 19.51 0.21
C THR A 373 -3.64 18.52 0.53
N ILE A 374 -3.83 17.74 1.59
CA ILE A 374 -2.91 16.66 1.94
C ILE A 374 -3.27 15.46 1.07
N ASP A 375 -2.57 15.33 -0.06
CA ASP A 375 -2.70 14.20 -0.98
C ASP A 375 -1.41 13.34 -1.01
N PRO A 376 -1.51 12.05 -1.37
CA PRO A 376 -0.34 11.28 -1.77
C PRO A 376 0.17 11.86 -3.10
N ASN A 377 1.10 12.80 -2.99
CA ASN A 377 1.61 13.56 -4.11
C ASN A 377 2.53 12.67 -4.98
N LYS A 378 2.00 12.22 -6.13
CA LYS A 378 2.58 11.30 -7.15
C LYS A 378 3.91 11.70 -7.80
N LYS A 379 4.69 12.59 -7.19
CA LYS A 379 5.84 13.27 -7.82
C LYS A 379 7.21 12.83 -7.31
N TYR A 380 7.34 11.98 -6.28
CA TYR A 380 8.64 11.59 -5.69
C TYR A 380 8.75 10.09 -5.27
N GLU A 381 9.97 9.56 -5.12
CA GLU A 381 10.26 8.14 -4.86
C GLU A 381 9.74 7.61 -3.50
N SER A 382 9.47 8.50 -2.53
CA SER A 382 8.85 8.18 -1.22
C SER A 382 7.36 7.83 -1.30
N ASP A 383 6.75 7.97 -2.47
CA ASP A 383 5.31 7.85 -2.64
C ASP A 383 4.85 6.39 -2.81
N SER A 384 5.77 5.49 -3.17
CA SER A 384 5.44 4.06 -3.29
C SER A 384 5.22 3.38 -1.93
N TRP A 385 5.86 3.83 -0.86
CA TRP A 385 5.71 3.22 0.46
C TRP A 385 4.59 3.90 1.26
N LYS A 386 4.45 5.26 1.21
CA LYS A 386 3.33 5.97 1.86
C LYS A 386 1.98 5.55 1.29
N SER A 387 1.88 5.36 -0.03
CA SER A 387 0.64 4.89 -0.68
C SER A 387 0.35 3.40 -0.40
N LYS A 388 1.35 2.51 -0.47
CA LYS A 388 1.16 1.07 -0.26
C LYS A 388 0.98 0.68 1.20
N VAL A 389 1.70 1.30 2.13
CA VAL A 389 1.50 1.10 3.57
C VAL A 389 0.16 1.69 3.98
N ALA A 390 -0.25 2.85 3.45
CA ALA A 390 -1.58 3.38 3.74
C ALA A 390 -2.69 2.46 3.22
N GLU A 391 -2.64 1.96 1.98
CA GLU A 391 -3.66 1.05 1.45
C GLU A 391 -3.73 -0.28 2.24
N VAL A 392 -2.58 -0.85 2.62
CA VAL A 392 -2.50 -2.15 3.31
C VAL A 392 -2.78 -2.05 4.81
N VAL A 393 -2.29 -1.01 5.50
CA VAL A 393 -2.49 -0.80 6.95
C VAL A 393 -3.87 -0.24 7.26
N THR A 394 -4.43 0.59 6.37
CA THR A 394 -5.77 1.19 6.56
C THR A 394 -6.88 0.40 5.86
N LEU A 395 -6.55 -0.67 5.12
CA LEU A 395 -7.49 -1.43 4.27
C LEU A 395 -8.20 -0.54 3.23
N GLY A 396 -7.47 0.39 2.62
CA GLY A 396 -7.99 1.31 1.59
C GLY A 396 -8.81 2.49 2.12
N ARG A 397 -8.63 2.88 3.39
CA ARG A 397 -9.35 4.02 4.02
C ARG A 397 -8.58 5.34 4.00
N ALA A 398 -7.32 5.34 3.59
CA ALA A 398 -6.55 6.56 3.43
C ALA A 398 -7.13 7.40 2.28
N GLU A 399 -7.57 8.61 2.62
CA GLU A 399 -8.19 9.56 1.68
C GLU A 399 -7.44 10.88 1.77
N SER A 400 -7.26 11.54 0.62
CA SER A 400 -6.82 12.94 0.59
C SER A 400 -7.83 13.80 1.33
N TYR A 401 -7.36 14.81 2.06
CA TYR A 401 -8.23 15.72 2.79
C TYR A 401 -7.69 17.15 2.74
N ASP A 402 -8.58 18.13 2.87
CA ASP A 402 -8.17 19.53 2.94
C ASP A 402 -7.81 19.92 4.37
N LEU A 403 -6.63 20.49 4.55
CA LEU A 403 -6.10 20.99 5.81
C LEU A 403 -6.18 22.52 5.84
N HIS A 404 -6.80 23.04 6.88
CA HIS A 404 -6.93 24.47 7.12
C HIS A 404 -6.37 24.79 8.51
N VAL A 405 -5.22 25.48 8.58
CA VAL A 405 -4.62 25.89 9.85
C VAL A 405 -4.70 27.40 9.98
N THR A 406 -5.48 27.90 10.95
CA THR A 406 -5.61 29.33 11.26
C THR A 406 -4.89 29.67 12.56
N TRP A 407 -3.97 30.64 12.52
CA TRP A 407 -3.25 31.15 13.69
C TRP A 407 -3.18 32.69 13.70
N PRO A 408 -3.09 33.33 14.89
CA PRO A 408 -3.00 34.78 15.00
C PRO A 408 -1.55 35.28 14.83
N ARG A 409 -1.43 36.44 14.18
CA ARG A 409 -0.15 37.15 13.95
C ARG A 409 -0.35 38.65 14.06
N ASP A 410 0.55 39.30 14.79
CA ASP A 410 0.62 40.76 14.84
C ASP A 410 1.83 41.26 14.05
N ALA A 411 1.68 42.40 13.38
CA ALA A 411 2.78 43.05 12.68
C ALA A 411 2.73 44.57 12.81
N VAL A 412 3.91 45.19 12.74
CA VAL A 412 4.09 46.63 12.67
C VAL A 412 4.92 46.94 11.43
N VAL A 413 4.39 47.79 10.57
CA VAL A 413 5.10 48.32 9.39
C VAL A 413 5.31 49.81 9.57
N VAL A 414 6.55 50.26 9.46
CA VAL A 414 6.90 51.68 9.55
C VAL A 414 7.30 52.18 8.17
N PHE A 415 6.65 53.26 7.71
CA PHE A 415 7.00 54.01 6.52
C PHE A 415 7.73 55.29 6.94
N PRO A 416 9.06 55.36 6.77
CA PRO A 416 9.85 56.55 7.10
C PRO A 416 9.44 57.76 6.27
N ALA A 417 9.36 58.94 6.90
CA ALA A 417 9.06 60.19 6.20
C ALA A 417 10.20 60.66 5.28
N ASP A 418 11.42 60.17 5.52
CA ASP A 418 12.63 60.50 4.76
C ASP A 418 12.75 59.75 3.42
N GLY A 419 11.81 58.86 3.12
CA GLY A 419 11.79 58.06 1.89
C GLY A 419 12.65 56.80 1.95
N SER A 420 13.21 56.45 3.12
CA SER A 420 13.88 55.16 3.34
C SER A 420 12.90 53.99 3.17
N PRO A 421 13.39 52.77 2.85
CA PRO A 421 12.53 51.60 2.69
C PRO A 421 11.70 51.31 3.94
N PRO A 422 10.43 50.90 3.78
CA PRO A 422 9.60 50.50 4.91
C PRO A 422 10.20 49.32 5.66
N VAL A 423 10.03 49.32 6.98
CA VAL A 423 10.51 48.24 7.86
C VAL A 423 9.33 47.47 8.40
N VAL A 424 9.34 46.16 8.19
CA VAL A 424 8.32 45.23 8.71
C VAL A 424 8.89 44.50 9.93
N ARG A 425 8.09 44.39 10.99
CA ARG A 425 8.36 43.52 12.14
C ARG A 425 7.10 42.78 12.50
N SER A 426 7.17 41.46 12.63
CA SER A 426 6.04 40.63 13.01
C SER A 426 6.35 39.73 14.19
N GLY A 427 5.30 39.23 14.84
CA GLY A 427 5.42 38.25 15.91
C GLY A 427 4.10 37.54 16.18
N PRO A 428 4.11 36.57 17.11
CA PRO A 428 2.89 35.89 17.53
C PRO A 428 1.84 36.91 17.97
N GLY A 429 0.61 36.76 17.48
CA GLY A 429 -0.49 37.64 17.86
C GLY A 429 -0.93 37.37 19.29
N LYS A 430 -1.15 38.43 20.07
CA LYS A 430 -1.75 38.28 21.42
C LYS A 430 -3.26 38.37 21.29
N ARG A 431 -3.95 37.29 21.64
CA ARG A 431 -5.40 37.30 21.81
C ARG A 431 -5.78 37.63 23.24
#